data_AF-A0A943TJP9-F1
#
_entry.id   AF-A0A943TJP9-F1
#
_cell.length_a   1.000
_cell.length_b   1.000
_cell.length_c   1.000
_cell.angle_alpha   90.00
_cell.angle_beta   90.00
_cell.angle_gamma   90.00
#
_symmetry.space_group_name_H-M   'P 1'
#
loop_
_entity.id
_entity.type
_entity.pdbx_description
1 polymer ?
#
loop_
_entity_poly.entity_id
_entity_poly.type
_entity_poly.pdbx_seq_one_letter_code
_entity_poly.pdbx_strand_id
1 'polypeptide(L)'
;MGRPIKWSFQPDKRHEAIAKDACGGYEKLKADIAEKEKMLAEIKQEQAAAISDLERGIKKEMYTECKREYDKQSTQLRIMELALSRVSDSDARVAVRQFYFERIPLKSMKDSNGCSFGKSRADYYKGKGFKEFVVNLEKEGFFRKNSS
;
A
#
# COMPACT_ATOMS: atom_id res chain seq x y z
N MET A 1 -7.94 23.68 -23.47
CA MET A 1 -7.31 23.50 -22.14
C MET A 1 -8.42 23.62 -21.08
N GLY A 2 -8.89 22.51 -20.50
CA GLY A 2 -9.95 22.53 -19.48
C GLY A 2 -9.44 23.09 -18.15
N ARG A 3 -10.29 23.80 -17.40
CA ARG A 3 -9.91 24.32 -16.06
C ARG A 3 -9.57 23.15 -15.12
N PRO A 4 -8.53 23.28 -14.28
CA PRO A 4 -8.24 22.28 -13.26
C PRO A 4 -9.43 22.10 -12.31
N ILE A 5 -9.83 20.85 -12.07
CA ILE A 5 -10.87 20.53 -11.09
C ILE A 5 -10.31 20.88 -9.70
N LYS A 6 -10.98 21.79 -9.00
CA LYS A 6 -10.60 22.19 -7.64
C LYS A 6 -11.25 21.23 -6.65
N TRP A 7 -10.45 20.34 -6.08
CA TRP A 7 -10.89 19.41 -5.04
C TRP A 7 -10.94 20.11 -3.68
N SER A 8 -11.83 19.65 -2.80
CA SER A 8 -11.86 20.06 -1.38
C SER A 8 -10.59 19.66 -0.63
N PHE A 9 -9.95 18.57 -1.08
CA PHE A 9 -8.68 18.08 -0.54
C PHE A 9 -7.52 18.51 -1.45
N GLN A 10 -6.56 19.23 -0.87
CA GLN A 10 -5.33 19.66 -1.54
C GLN A 10 -4.12 19.19 -0.74
N PRO A 11 -3.80 17.87 -0.78
CA PRO A 11 -2.59 17.33 -0.16
C PRO A 11 -1.32 17.92 -0.76
N ASP A 12 -0.21 17.77 -0.05
CA ASP A 12 1.10 18.19 -0.53
C ASP A 12 1.47 17.44 -1.82
N LYS A 13 1.98 18.17 -2.83
CA LYS A 13 2.40 17.57 -4.12
C LYS A 13 3.50 16.52 -3.96
N ARG A 14 4.38 16.68 -2.97
CA ARG A 14 5.41 15.69 -2.61
C ARG A 14 4.77 14.43 -2.06
N HIS A 15 3.76 14.55 -1.20
CA HIS A 15 3.02 13.39 -0.67
C HIS A 15 2.26 12.66 -1.78
N GLU A 16 1.71 13.38 -2.76
CA GLU A 16 1.11 12.75 -3.94
C GLU A 16 2.12 11.93 -4.76
N ALA A 17 3.34 12.45 -4.94
CA ALA A 17 4.39 11.72 -5.65
C ALA A 17 4.81 10.45 -4.90
N ILE A 18 5.04 10.56 -3.58
CA ILE A 18 5.38 9.42 -2.72
C ILE A 18 4.25 8.37 -2.71
N ALA A 19 3.00 8.81 -2.63
CA ALA A 19 1.85 7.90 -2.66
C ALA A 19 1.72 7.17 -4.01
N LYS A 20 1.98 7.85 -5.14
CA LYS A 20 1.99 7.20 -6.46
C LYS A 20 3.08 6.13 -6.57
N ASP A 21 4.26 6.44 -6.06
CA ASP A 21 5.39 5.49 -6.03
C ASP A 21 5.05 4.27 -5.17
N ALA A 22 4.56 4.51 -3.95
CA ALA A 22 4.12 3.46 -3.03
C ALA A 22 3.03 2.56 -3.62
N CYS A 23 1.99 3.13 -4.24
CA CYS A 23 0.97 2.36 -4.95
C CYS A 23 1.57 1.53 -6.10
N GLY A 24 2.57 2.07 -6.79
CA GLY A 24 3.25 1.36 -7.87
C GLY A 24 4.03 0.12 -7.42
N GLY A 25 4.53 0.14 -6.19
CA GLY A 25 5.20 -1.00 -5.55
C GLY A 25 4.27 -1.95 -4.79
N TYR A 26 2.95 -1.76 -4.83
CA TYR A 26 2.00 -2.47 -3.96
C TYR A 26 2.01 -3.99 -4.14
N GLU A 27 1.97 -4.50 -5.37
CA GLU A 27 1.99 -5.95 -5.61
C GLU A 27 3.34 -6.58 -5.25
N LYS A 28 4.44 -5.84 -5.46
CA LYS A 28 5.77 -6.26 -4.98
C LYS A 28 5.80 -6.33 -3.46
N LEU A 29 5.28 -5.31 -2.77
CA LEU A 29 5.21 -5.28 -1.31
C LEU A 29 4.45 -6.49 -0.75
N LYS A 30 3.33 -6.89 -1.37
CA LYS A 30 2.61 -8.11 -0.99
C LYS A 30 3.44 -9.37 -1.18
N ALA A 31 4.12 -9.49 -2.32
CA ALA A 31 4.99 -10.63 -2.60
C ALA A 31 6.14 -10.72 -1.58
N ASP A 32 6.82 -9.60 -1.31
CA ASP A 32 7.91 -9.52 -0.33
C ASP A 32 7.42 -9.92 1.08
N ILE A 33 6.21 -9.51 1.48
CA ILE A 33 5.62 -9.90 2.77
C ILE A 33 5.36 -11.40 2.83
N ALA A 34 4.79 -11.98 1.78
CA ALA A 34 4.52 -13.42 1.70
C ALA A 34 5.80 -14.25 1.73
N GLU A 35 6.85 -13.79 1.04
CA GLU A 35 8.17 -14.41 1.08
C GLU A 35 8.76 -14.37 2.50
N LYS A 36 8.72 -13.20 3.16
CA LYS A 36 9.21 -13.09 4.54
C LYS A 36 8.41 -13.93 5.53
N GLU A 37 7.10 -14.05 5.34
CA GLU A 37 6.27 -14.95 6.16
C GLU A 37 6.74 -16.41 6.04
N LYS A 38 7.06 -16.85 4.82
CA LYS A 38 7.65 -18.17 4.57
C LYS A 38 9.02 -18.31 5.25
N MET A 39 9.91 -17.33 5.08
CA MET A 39 11.23 -17.34 5.72
C MET A 39 11.13 -17.40 7.25
N LEU A 40 10.20 -16.65 7.86
CA LEU A 40 9.97 -16.69 9.30
C LEU A 40 9.54 -18.08 9.78
N ALA A 41 8.71 -18.78 9.01
CA ALA A 41 8.31 -20.15 9.32
C ALA A 41 9.49 -21.12 9.21
N GLU A 42 10.29 -21.02 8.13
CA GLU A 42 11.49 -21.83 7.91
C GLU A 42 12.52 -21.63 9.03
N ILE A 43 12.86 -20.37 9.37
CA ILE A 43 13.82 -20.06 10.45
C ILE A 43 13.33 -20.63 11.79
N LYS A 44 12.02 -20.55 12.07
CA LYS A 44 11.45 -21.09 13.31
C LYS A 44 11.53 -22.62 13.36
N GLN A 45 11.33 -23.29 12.23
CA GLN A 45 11.51 -24.74 12.12
C GLN A 45 12.97 -25.14 12.31
N GLU A 46 13.90 -24.46 11.65
CA GLU A 46 15.34 -24.70 11.82
C GLU A 46 15.81 -24.43 13.24
N GLN A 47 15.28 -23.38 13.90
CA GLN A 47 15.56 -23.09 15.30
C GLN A 47 15.10 -24.23 16.23
N ALA A 48 13.96 -24.85 15.96
CA ALA A 48 13.44 -25.97 16.73
C ALA A 48 14.25 -27.26 16.50
N ALA A 49 14.86 -27.41 15.31
CA ALA A 49 15.72 -28.54 14.96
C ALA A 49 17.19 -28.35 15.35
N ALA A 50 17.57 -27.16 15.85
CA ALA A 50 18.94 -26.86 16.24
C ALA A 50 19.43 -27.79 17.36
N ILE A 51 20.62 -28.37 17.17
CA ILE A 51 21.19 -29.35 18.10
C ILE A 51 22.07 -28.63 19.13
N SER A 52 22.68 -27.51 18.75
CA SER A 52 23.52 -26.70 19.63
C SER A 52 22.87 -25.36 20.02
N ASP A 53 23.25 -24.88 21.20
CA ASP A 53 22.85 -23.55 21.69
C ASP A 53 23.35 -22.43 20.78
N LEU A 54 24.51 -22.62 20.15
CA LEU A 54 25.09 -21.67 19.19
C LEU A 54 24.22 -21.55 17.93
N GLU A 55 23.86 -22.67 17.30
CA GLU A 55 22.98 -22.69 16.13
C GLU A 55 21.61 -22.06 16.45
N ARG A 56 21.04 -22.41 17.62
CA ARG A 56 19.78 -21.82 18.09
C ARG A 56 19.90 -20.30 18.28
N GLY A 57 21.05 -19.83 18.77
CA GLY A 57 21.39 -18.41 18.90
C GLY A 57 21.39 -17.70 17.56
N ILE A 58 22.11 -18.24 16.57
CA ILE A 58 22.18 -17.68 15.21
C ILE A 58 20.79 -17.60 14.58
N LYS A 59 19.98 -18.67 14.67
CA LYS A 59 18.61 -18.67 14.13
C LYS A 59 17.70 -17.65 14.82
N LYS A 60 17.89 -17.42 16.13
CA LYS A 60 17.15 -16.38 16.87
C LYS A 60 17.44 -14.97 16.35
N GLU A 61 18.70 -14.68 16.06
CA GLU A 61 19.11 -13.40 15.49
C GLU A 61 18.52 -13.21 14.08
N MET A 62 18.68 -14.21 13.21
CA MET A 62 18.08 -14.22 11.86
C MET A 62 16.56 -14.01 11.90
N TYR A 63 15.86 -14.69 12.82
CA TYR A 63 14.43 -14.53 13.00
C TYR A 63 14.07 -13.09 13.36
N THR A 64 14.82 -12.49 14.30
CA THR A 64 14.55 -11.14 14.80
C THR A 64 14.72 -10.09 13.71
N GLU A 65 15.75 -10.22 12.88
CA GLU A 65 15.97 -9.32 11.73
C GLU A 65 14.87 -9.48 10.67
N CYS A 66 14.58 -10.72 10.26
CA CYS A 66 13.51 -11.01 9.29
C CYS A 66 12.15 -10.49 9.78
N LYS A 67 11.87 -10.66 11.09
CA LYS A 67 10.65 -10.20 11.75
C LYS A 67 10.52 -8.68 11.69
N ARG A 68 11.61 -7.96 11.94
CA ARG A 68 11.61 -6.49 11.89
C ARG A 68 11.26 -5.96 10.50
N GLU A 69 11.82 -6.58 9.46
CA GLU A 69 11.51 -6.21 8.08
C GLU A 69 10.08 -6.54 7.69
N TYR A 70 9.61 -7.74 8.04
CA TYR A 70 8.23 -8.17 7.87
C TYR A 70 7.27 -7.19 8.53
N ASP A 71 7.48 -6.85 9.80
CA ASP A 71 6.61 -5.95 10.56
C ASP A 71 6.59 -4.54 9.94
N LYS A 72 7.74 -4.05 9.45
CA LYS A 72 7.83 -2.75 8.74
C LYS A 72 7.00 -2.77 7.46
N GLN A 73 7.17 -3.78 6.62
CA GLN A 73 6.46 -3.91 5.34
C GLN A 73 4.96 -4.15 5.54
N SER A 74 4.60 -5.04 6.47
CA SER A 74 3.21 -5.33 6.83
C SER A 74 2.49 -4.09 7.39
N THR A 75 3.17 -3.31 8.24
CA THR A 75 2.64 -2.03 8.73
C THR A 75 2.42 -1.04 7.59
N GLN A 76 3.36 -0.93 6.65
CA GLN A 76 3.22 -0.07 5.47
C GLN A 76 2.01 -0.47 4.63
N LEU A 77 1.87 -1.77 4.32
CA LEU A 77 0.74 -2.31 3.56
C LEU A 77 -0.59 -2.00 4.26
N ARG A 78 -0.66 -2.27 5.57
CA ARG A 78 -1.86 -2.02 6.38
C ARG A 78 -2.27 -0.56 6.39
N ILE A 79 -1.32 0.37 6.52
CA ILE A 79 -1.61 1.82 6.45
C ILE A 79 -2.17 2.19 5.08
N MET A 80 -1.59 1.68 3.99
CA MET A 80 -2.09 1.95 2.64
C MET A 80 -3.52 1.43 2.45
N GLU A 81 -3.82 0.23 2.91
CA GLU A 81 -5.16 -0.36 2.80
C GLU A 81 -6.19 0.36 3.67
N LEU A 82 -5.80 0.77 4.88
CA LEU A 82 -6.64 1.55 5.78
C LEU A 82 -6.91 2.96 5.24
N ALA A 83 -5.90 3.64 4.67
CA ALA A 83 -6.08 4.95 4.08
C ALA A 83 -7.03 4.89 2.87
N LEU A 84 -6.93 3.82 2.07
CA LEU A 84 -7.83 3.57 0.94
C LEU A 84 -9.25 3.26 1.41
N SER A 85 -9.44 2.41 2.42
CA SER A 85 -10.77 2.07 2.93
C SER A 85 -11.52 3.27 3.50
N ARG A 86 -10.78 4.29 3.97
CA ARG A 86 -11.31 5.57 4.47
C ARG A 86 -11.66 6.59 3.39
N VAL A 87 -11.39 6.33 2.12
CA VAL A 87 -11.91 7.18 1.02
C VAL A 87 -13.44 7.07 1.06
N SER A 88 -14.12 8.18 1.30
CA SER A 88 -15.56 8.23 1.61
C SER A 88 -16.44 7.73 0.46
N ASP A 89 -16.13 8.17 -0.76
CA ASP A 89 -16.87 7.85 -1.97
C ASP A 89 -16.47 6.46 -2.49
N SER A 90 -17.44 5.54 -2.63
CA SER A 90 -17.20 4.15 -3.03
C SER A 90 -16.63 4.04 -4.45
N ASP A 91 -17.14 4.83 -5.39
CA ASP A 91 -16.65 4.88 -6.76
C ASP A 91 -15.23 5.44 -6.81
N ALA A 92 -14.95 6.50 -6.04
CA ALA A 92 -13.60 7.04 -5.90
C ALA A 92 -12.62 6.02 -5.32
N ARG A 93 -13.03 5.29 -4.28
CA ARG A 93 -12.24 4.23 -3.65
C ARG A 93 -11.90 3.11 -4.63
N VAL A 94 -12.89 2.63 -5.37
CA VAL A 94 -12.72 1.59 -6.39
C VAL A 94 -11.83 2.09 -7.53
N ALA A 95 -12.03 3.33 -7.98
CA ALA A 95 -11.24 3.92 -9.05
C ALA A 95 -9.75 4.06 -8.66
N VAL A 96 -9.47 4.46 -7.42
CA VAL A 96 -8.10 4.54 -6.90
C VAL A 96 -7.46 3.16 -6.85
N ARG A 97 -8.16 2.15 -6.32
CA ARG A 97 -7.68 0.77 -6.27
C ARG A 97 -7.31 0.26 -7.66
N GLN A 98 -8.26 0.28 -8.58
CA GLN A 98 -8.08 -0.27 -9.93
C GLN A 98 -6.94 0.44 -10.69
N PHE A 99 -6.86 1.77 -10.62
CA PHE A 99 -5.86 2.50 -11.41
C PHE A 99 -4.47 2.51 -10.79
N TYR A 100 -4.36 2.83 -9.50
CA TYR A 100 -3.04 3.04 -8.87
C TYR A 100 -2.43 1.75 -8.34
N PHE A 101 -3.23 0.82 -7.83
CA PHE A 101 -2.76 -0.42 -7.22
C PHE A 101 -2.74 -1.56 -8.26
N GLU A 102 -3.83 -1.71 -9.02
CA GLU A 102 -4.00 -2.85 -9.95
C GLU A 102 -3.59 -2.51 -11.40
N ARG A 103 -3.23 -1.26 -11.69
CA ARG A 103 -2.79 -0.77 -13.01
C ARG A 103 -3.80 -1.00 -14.14
N ILE A 104 -5.09 -1.05 -13.81
CA ILE A 104 -6.16 -1.19 -14.79
C ILE A 104 -6.30 0.13 -15.59
N PRO A 105 -6.27 0.08 -16.93
CA PRO A 105 -6.42 1.27 -17.75
C PRO A 105 -7.84 1.86 -17.64
N LEU A 106 -7.95 3.19 -17.71
CA LEU A 106 -9.20 3.95 -17.48
C LEU A 106 -10.44 3.43 -18.24
N LYS A 107 -10.24 2.91 -19.45
CA LYS A 107 -11.34 2.41 -20.30
C LYS A 107 -11.94 1.08 -19.79
N SER A 108 -11.18 0.33 -19.02
CA SER A 108 -11.54 -1.00 -18.52
C SER A 108 -12.01 -0.97 -17.06
N MET A 109 -11.99 0.20 -16.43
CA MET A 109 -12.35 0.33 -15.02
C MET A 109 -13.86 0.20 -14.81
N LYS A 110 -14.22 -0.45 -13.70
CA LYS A 110 -15.60 -0.65 -13.26
C LYS A 110 -15.90 0.11 -11.97
N ASP A 111 -17.13 0.59 -11.82
CA ASP A 111 -17.62 1.29 -10.64
C ASP A 111 -17.93 0.33 -9.47
N SER A 112 -18.40 0.85 -8.34
CA SER A 112 -18.66 0.00 -7.16
C SER A 112 -19.80 -1.00 -7.36
N ASN A 113 -20.63 -0.83 -8.40
CA ASN A 113 -21.70 -1.75 -8.77
C ASN A 113 -21.26 -2.73 -9.88
N GLY A 114 -20.01 -2.64 -10.35
CA GLY A 114 -19.47 -3.47 -11.42
C GLY A 114 -19.79 -2.98 -12.84
N CYS A 115 -20.43 -1.82 -12.98
CA CYS A 115 -20.71 -1.21 -14.28
C CYS A 115 -19.46 -0.49 -14.82
N SER A 116 -19.33 -0.36 -16.14
CA SER A 116 -18.20 0.39 -16.71
C SER A 116 -18.28 1.87 -16.31
N PHE A 117 -17.17 2.42 -15.82
CA PHE A 117 -17.11 3.86 -15.52
C PHE A 117 -17.23 4.71 -16.79
N GLY A 118 -16.60 4.28 -17.89
CA GLY A 118 -16.24 5.16 -19.00
C GLY A 118 -15.09 6.11 -18.64
N LYS A 119 -14.32 6.54 -19.66
CA LYS A 119 -13.03 7.24 -19.49
C LYS A 119 -13.12 8.50 -18.61
N SER A 120 -14.12 9.37 -18.85
CA SER A 120 -14.23 10.65 -18.15
C SER A 120 -14.58 10.48 -16.66
N ARG A 121 -15.50 9.57 -16.37
CA ARG A 121 -15.93 9.26 -14.99
C ARG A 121 -14.81 8.56 -14.22
N ALA A 122 -14.11 7.62 -14.87
CA ALA A 122 -12.93 6.98 -14.31
C ALA A 122 -11.84 7.99 -13.94
N ASP A 123 -11.52 8.94 -14.84
CA ASP A 123 -10.51 9.96 -14.57
C ASP A 123 -10.93 10.92 -13.44
N TYR A 124 -12.21 11.30 -13.40
CA TYR A 124 -12.78 12.10 -12.32
C TYR A 124 -12.64 11.41 -10.95
N TYR A 125 -13.14 10.18 -10.81
CA TYR A 125 -13.16 9.47 -9.53
C TYR A 125 -11.78 9.04 -9.06
N LYS A 126 -10.90 8.64 -9.99
CA LYS A 126 -9.48 8.40 -9.72
C LYS A 126 -8.82 9.67 -9.16
N GLY A 127 -9.06 10.83 -9.78
CA GLY A 127 -8.51 12.11 -9.34
C GLY A 127 -9.02 12.51 -7.94
N LYS A 128 -10.34 12.49 -7.76
CA LYS A 128 -11.00 12.80 -6.48
C LYS A 128 -10.49 11.90 -5.34
N GLY A 129 -10.59 10.59 -5.56
CA GLY A 129 -10.26 9.59 -4.55
C GLY A 129 -8.78 9.60 -4.20
N PHE A 130 -7.90 9.86 -5.17
CA PHE A 130 -6.46 9.88 -4.90
C PHE A 130 -6.08 11.05 -3.99
N LYS A 131 -6.69 12.23 -4.15
CA LYS A 131 -6.44 13.36 -3.25
C LYS A 131 -6.86 13.05 -1.82
N GLU A 132 -8.04 12.46 -1.64
CA GLU A 132 -8.54 12.05 -0.32
C GLU A 132 -7.69 10.92 0.29
N PHE A 133 -7.28 9.95 -0.52
CA PHE A 133 -6.37 8.87 -0.12
C PHE A 133 -5.05 9.41 0.42
N VAL A 134 -4.44 10.39 -0.24
CA VAL A 134 -3.19 10.99 0.23
C VAL A 134 -3.38 11.73 1.56
N VAL A 135 -4.48 12.47 1.74
CA VAL A 135 -4.82 13.08 3.03
C VAL A 135 -5.01 12.02 4.12
N ASN A 136 -5.60 10.86 3.79
CA ASN A 136 -5.72 9.76 4.74
C ASN A 136 -4.36 9.15 5.09
N LEU A 137 -3.44 9.01 4.13
CA LEU A 137 -2.06 8.58 4.40
C LEU A 137 -1.32 9.56 5.32
N GLU A 138 -1.52 10.87 5.16
CA GLU A 138 -0.96 11.89 6.05
C GLU A 138 -1.45 11.70 7.49
N LYS A 139 -2.75 11.48 7.68
CA LYS A 139 -3.38 11.24 8.99
C LYS A 139 -2.86 9.96 9.64
N GLU A 140 -2.60 8.91 8.86
CA GLU A 140 -2.00 7.66 9.33
C GLU A 140 -0.48 7.76 9.54
N GLY A 141 0.13 8.92 9.33
CA GLY A 141 1.56 9.13 9.56
C GLY A 141 2.47 8.45 8.54
N PHE A 142 1.95 8.05 7.37
CA PHE A 142 2.70 7.32 6.34
C PHE A 142 3.98 8.05 5.91
N PHE A 143 3.93 9.39 5.84
CA PHE A 143 5.03 10.22 5.37
C PHE A 143 6.02 10.65 6.46
N ARG A 144 5.76 10.32 7.75
CA ARG A 144 6.61 10.79 8.87
C ARG A 144 8.01 10.17 8.91
N LYS A 145 8.30 9.17 8.06
CA LYS A 145 9.63 8.56 7.94
C LYS A 145 10.44 9.24 6.85
N ASN A 146 10.92 10.45 7.10
CA ASN A 146 12.06 11.09 6.41
C ASN A 146 12.67 12.24 7.23
N SER A 147 12.46 12.26 8.55
CA SER A 147 13.08 13.23 9.46
C SER A 147 13.81 12.47 10.56
N SER A 148 14.93 11.84 10.19
CA SER A 148 16.00 11.44 11.10
C SER A 148 17.29 11.38 10.30
#